data_AF-A0A976JLH8-F1
#
_entry.id   AF-A0A976JLH8-F1
#
_cell.length_a   1.000
_cell.length_b   1.000
_cell.length_c   1.000
_cell.angle_alpha   90.00
_cell.angle_beta   90.00
_cell.angle_gamma   90.00
#
_symmetry.space_group_name_H-M   'P 1'
#
loop_
_entity.id
_entity.type
_entity.pdbx_description
1 polymer ?
#
loop_
_entity_poly.entity_id
_entity_poly.type
_entity_poly.pdbx_seq_one_letter_code
_entity_poly.pdbx_strand_id
1 'polypeptide(L)'
;MKTTKLKLNTPCPCCEGQLHPQALSCISCGTEIKGPIATNPLMKLSDDMLHFLMVFIHCGGKISDMEKALGVSYPTVKAKLSELQKLVAVTESETLNKQYENNIDVMNILAEMEAGNVDYATALSKIKQLKK
;
A
#
# COMPACT_ATOMS: atom_id res chain seq x y z
N MET A 1 -20.67 -15.34 -8.76
CA MET A 1 -20.45 -15.27 -7.30
C MET A 1 -20.98 -13.94 -6.80
N LYS A 2 -21.88 -13.93 -5.80
CA LYS A 2 -22.34 -12.68 -5.18
C LYS A 2 -21.17 -12.14 -4.35
N THR A 3 -20.43 -11.16 -4.87
CA THR A 3 -19.41 -10.44 -4.12
C THR A 3 -20.11 -9.61 -3.07
N THR A 4 -20.21 -10.13 -1.84
CA THR A 4 -20.76 -9.39 -0.70
C THR A 4 -19.91 -8.13 -0.53
N LYS A 5 -20.52 -6.96 -0.78
CA LYS A 5 -19.86 -5.66 -0.66
C LYS A 5 -19.48 -5.48 0.81
N LEU A 6 -18.19 -5.64 1.11
CA LEU A 6 -17.66 -5.62 2.47
C LEU A 6 -17.55 -4.16 2.92
N LYS A 7 -18.51 -3.67 3.69
CA LYS A 7 -18.51 -2.30 4.22
C LYS A 7 -17.74 -2.27 5.55
N LEU A 8 -16.42 -2.09 5.49
CA LEU A 8 -15.59 -2.02 6.70
C LEU A 8 -15.54 -0.62 7.33
N ASN A 9 -15.83 0.43 6.56
CA ASN A 9 -15.61 1.81 7.00
C ASN A 9 -16.93 2.57 7.17
N THR A 10 -17.80 2.08 8.07
CA THR A 10 -19.06 2.79 8.37
C THR A 10 -18.73 3.99 9.27
N PRO A 11 -19.11 5.22 8.87
CA PRO A 11 -18.85 6.41 9.67
C PRO A 11 -19.78 6.47 10.90
N CYS A 12 -19.38 7.22 11.91
CA CYS A 12 -20.20 7.46 13.10
C CYS A 12 -21.52 8.17 12.69
N PRO A 13 -22.69 7.64 13.04
CA PRO A 13 -23.98 8.25 12.67
C PRO A 13 -24.25 9.59 13.37
N CYS A 14 -23.46 9.95 14.37
CA CYS A 14 -23.60 11.19 15.13
C CYS A 14 -22.71 12.32 14.60
N CYS A 15 -21.45 12.01 14.21
CA CYS A 15 -20.45 13.02 13.86
C CYS A 15 -19.65 12.71 12.60
N GLU A 16 -20.01 11.65 11.88
CA GLU A 16 -19.32 11.15 10.68
C GLU A 16 -17.85 10.73 10.89
N GLY A 17 -17.37 10.74 12.15
CA GLY A 17 -16.02 10.31 12.51
C GLY A 17 -15.77 8.81 12.31
N GLN A 18 -14.49 8.43 12.33
CA GLN A 18 -14.06 7.04 12.19
C GLN A 18 -14.41 6.21 13.43
N LEU A 19 -15.06 5.05 13.22
CA LEU A 19 -15.35 4.09 14.28
C LEU A 19 -14.19 3.10 14.46
N HIS A 20 -13.87 2.76 15.71
CA HIS A 20 -12.88 1.74 16.04
C HIS A 20 -13.57 0.50 16.66
N PRO A 21 -13.16 -0.73 16.29
CA PRO A 21 -13.68 -1.94 16.93
C PRO A 21 -13.34 -1.98 18.42
N GLN A 22 -14.34 -2.24 19.26
CA GLN A 22 -14.18 -2.31 20.72
C GLN A 22 -14.65 -3.65 21.32
N ALA A 23 -15.37 -4.47 20.56
CA ALA A 23 -15.86 -5.76 21.02
C ALA A 23 -15.77 -6.84 19.94
N LEU A 24 -15.42 -8.06 20.36
CA LEU A 24 -15.57 -9.29 19.57
C LEU A 24 -16.58 -10.20 20.27
N SER A 25 -17.48 -10.80 19.49
CA SER A 25 -18.47 -11.76 19.99
C SER A 25 -18.28 -13.11 19.31
N CYS A 26 -18.10 -14.17 20.10
CA CYS A 26 -18.08 -15.53 19.57
C CYS A 26 -19.50 -16.04 19.33
N ILE A 27 -19.81 -16.41 18.08
CA ILE A 27 -21.14 -16.94 17.71
C ILE A 27 -21.39 -18.32 18.33
N SER A 28 -20.34 -19.12 18.55
CA SER A 28 -20.47 -20.50 19.03
C SER A 28 -20.67 -20.63 20.54
N CYS A 29 -20.06 -19.76 21.34
CA CYS A 29 -20.10 -19.84 22.81
C CYS A 29 -20.59 -18.56 23.50
N GLY A 30 -20.90 -17.51 22.76
CA GLY A 30 -21.43 -16.25 23.31
C GLY A 30 -20.41 -15.41 24.07
N THR A 31 -19.14 -15.80 24.11
CA THR A 31 -18.10 -15.01 24.78
C THR A 31 -17.94 -13.66 24.10
N GLU A 32 -18.06 -12.59 24.90
CA GLU A 32 -17.74 -11.22 24.50
C GLU A 32 -16.38 -10.81 25.05
N ILE A 33 -15.51 -10.31 24.19
CA ILE A 33 -14.22 -9.74 24.56
C ILE A 33 -14.31 -8.24 24.29
N LYS A 34 -14.24 -7.43 25.35
CA LYS A 34 -14.28 -5.95 25.27
C LYS A 34 -12.91 -5.37 25.61
N GLY A 35 -12.46 -4.42 24.81
CA GLY A 35 -11.18 -3.75 25.00
C GLY A 35 -10.69 -3.06 23.73
N PRO A 36 -9.52 -2.40 23.80
CA PRO A 36 -8.87 -1.88 22.60
C PRO A 36 -8.47 -3.05 21.69
N ILE A 37 -9.14 -3.17 20.55
CA ILE A 37 -8.83 -4.20 19.55
C ILE A 37 -7.92 -3.56 18.49
N ALA A 38 -6.80 -4.21 18.22
CA ALA A 38 -5.89 -3.77 17.16
C ALA A 38 -6.62 -3.79 15.80
N THR A 39 -6.64 -2.64 15.13
CA THR A 39 -7.18 -2.53 13.78
C THR A 39 -6.18 -3.11 12.78
N ASN A 40 -6.63 -4.01 11.92
CA ASN A 40 -5.81 -4.52 10.81
C ASN A 40 -5.58 -3.38 9.78
N PRO A 41 -4.39 -3.24 9.16
CA PRO A 41 -4.13 -2.29 8.07
C PRO A 41 -5.21 -2.25 6.98
N LEU A 42 -5.84 -3.39 6.68
CA LEU A 42 -6.93 -3.50 5.70
C LEU A 42 -8.18 -2.68 6.08
N MET A 43 -8.38 -2.37 7.36
CA MET A 43 -9.51 -1.54 7.81
C MET A 43 -9.39 -0.08 7.37
N LYS A 44 -8.19 0.36 6.96
CA LYS A 44 -7.96 1.71 6.44
C LYS A 44 -8.29 1.84 4.95
N LEU A 45 -8.45 0.72 4.25
CA LEU A 45 -8.75 0.73 2.83
C LEU A 45 -10.19 1.18 2.61
N SER A 46 -10.41 2.01 1.59
CA SER A 46 -11.75 2.33 1.11
C SER A 46 -12.43 1.08 0.56
N ASP A 47 -13.77 1.09 0.49
CA ASP A 47 -14.55 0.00 -0.10
C ASP A 47 -14.08 -0.35 -1.52
N ASP A 48 -13.68 0.66 -2.30
CA ASP A 48 -13.16 0.47 -3.67
C ASP A 48 -11.78 -0.19 -3.69
N MET A 49 -10.89 0.16 -2.76
CA MET A 49 -9.57 -0.49 -2.63
C MET A 49 -9.67 -1.90 -2.09
N LEU A 50 -10.59 -2.15 -1.15
CA LEU A 50 -10.91 -3.52 -0.70
C LEU A 50 -11.45 -4.36 -1.84
N HIS A 51 -12.37 -3.81 -2.65
CA HIS A 51 -12.87 -4.51 -3.82
C HIS A 51 -11.76 -4.82 -4.82
N PHE A 52 -10.89 -3.84 -5.11
CA PHE A 52 -9.73 -4.02 -5.98
C PHE A 52 -8.79 -5.12 -5.47
N LEU A 53 -8.48 -5.14 -4.16
CA LEU A 53 -7.68 -6.20 -3.54
C LEU A 53 -8.33 -7.58 -3.67
N MET A 54 -9.64 -7.69 -3.47
CA MET A 54 -10.36 -8.96 -3.64
C MET A 54 -10.30 -9.46 -5.09
N VAL A 55 -10.43 -8.56 -6.06
CA VAL A 55 -10.28 -8.90 -7.49
C VAL A 55 -8.84 -9.31 -7.80
N PHE A 56 -7.84 -8.61 -7.25
CA PHE A 56 -6.43 -8.98 -7.40
C PHE A 56 -6.17 -10.43 -6.92
N ILE A 57 -6.66 -10.79 -5.73
CA ILE A 57 -6.52 -12.15 -5.18
C ILE A 57 -7.26 -13.16 -6.07
N HIS A 58 -8.49 -12.85 -6.49
CA HIS A 58 -9.29 -13.72 -7.35
C HIS A 58 -8.61 -14.01 -8.70
N CYS A 59 -7.99 -13.00 -9.30
CA CYS A 59 -7.24 -13.10 -10.56
C CYS A 59 -5.81 -13.66 -10.37
N GLY A 60 -5.40 -14.03 -9.15
CA GLY A 60 -4.05 -14.50 -8.86
C GLY A 60 -2.96 -13.47 -9.18
N GLY A 61 -3.28 -12.18 -9.12
CA GLY A 61 -2.37 -11.08 -9.44
C GLY A 61 -2.06 -10.87 -10.92
N LYS A 62 -2.74 -11.58 -11.83
CA LYS A 62 -2.56 -11.39 -13.28
C LYS A 62 -3.24 -10.11 -13.75
N ILE A 63 -2.45 -9.11 -14.14
CA ILE A 63 -2.97 -7.79 -14.55
C ILE A 63 -3.93 -7.92 -15.74
N SER A 64 -3.63 -8.78 -16.72
CA SER A 64 -4.49 -9.01 -17.90
C SER A 64 -5.88 -9.51 -17.53
N ASP A 65 -5.99 -10.30 -16.47
CA ASP A 65 -7.26 -10.85 -16.01
C ASP A 65 -8.02 -9.81 -15.18
N MET A 66 -7.29 -8.96 -14.46
CA MET A 66 -7.85 -7.81 -13.75
C MET A 66 -8.42 -6.75 -14.70
N GLU A 67 -7.76 -6.47 -15.83
CA GLU A 67 -8.28 -5.55 -16.86
C GLU A 67 -9.67 -6.00 -17.34
N LYS A 68 -9.81 -7.30 -17.63
CA LYS A 68 -11.08 -7.91 -18.05
C LYS A 68 -12.12 -7.89 -16.94
N ALA A 69 -11.74 -8.22 -15.72
CA ALA A 69 -12.65 -8.28 -14.58
C ALA A 69 -13.17 -6.91 -14.14
N LEU A 70 -12.33 -5.87 -14.24
CA LEU A 70 -12.65 -4.50 -13.83
C LEU A 70 -13.16 -3.64 -14.99
N GLY A 71 -12.98 -4.07 -16.24
CA GLY A 71 -13.36 -3.30 -17.43
C GLY A 71 -12.53 -2.03 -17.62
N VAL A 72 -11.26 -2.04 -17.21
CA VAL A 72 -10.36 -0.88 -17.28
C VAL A 72 -9.07 -1.24 -18.01
N SER A 73 -8.34 -0.22 -18.46
CA SER A 73 -7.07 -0.38 -19.17
C SER A 73 -5.91 -0.80 -18.25
N TYR A 74 -4.89 -1.45 -18.82
CA TYR A 74 -3.66 -1.83 -18.12
C TYR A 74 -3.04 -0.70 -17.27
N PRO A 75 -2.88 0.54 -17.79
CA PRO A 75 -2.36 1.64 -16.98
C PRO A 75 -3.21 1.94 -15.74
N THR A 76 -4.53 1.78 -15.84
CA THR A 76 -5.47 2.01 -14.74
C THR A 76 -5.31 0.97 -13.64
N VAL A 77 -5.19 -0.32 -14.01
CA VAL A 77 -4.92 -1.40 -13.05
C VAL A 77 -3.58 -1.17 -12.36
N LYS A 78 -2.54 -0.80 -13.12
CA LYS A 78 -1.20 -0.55 -12.59
C LYS A 78 -1.17 0.64 -11.62
N ALA A 79 -1.89 1.72 -11.94
CA ALA A 79 -2.04 2.87 -11.04
C ALA A 79 -2.72 2.49 -9.73
N LYS A 80 -3.85 1.78 -9.79
CA LYS A 80 -4.57 1.28 -8.59
C LYS A 80 -3.73 0.29 -7.77
N LEU A 81 -2.94 -0.56 -8.42
CA LEU A 81 -2.02 -1.47 -7.73
C LEU A 81 -0.93 -0.71 -6.98
N SER A 82 -0.36 0.34 -7.60
CA SER A 82 0.63 1.18 -6.94
C SER A 82 0.02 1.93 -5.74
N GLU A 83 -1.21 2.40 -5.86
CA GLU A 83 -1.94 3.02 -4.74
C GLU A 83 -2.18 2.04 -3.60
N LEU A 84 -2.67 0.83 -3.90
CA LEU A 84 -2.86 -0.24 -2.91
C LEU A 84 -1.54 -0.62 -2.23
N GLN A 85 -0.45 -0.74 -3.01
CA GLN A 85 0.89 -0.99 -2.47
C GLN A 85 1.30 0.09 -1.48
N LYS A 86 1.08 1.38 -1.77
CA LYS A 86 1.40 2.47 -0.83
C LYS A 86 0.58 2.38 0.46
N LEU A 87 -0.70 2.06 0.37
CA LEU A 87 -1.59 1.95 1.53
C LEU A 87 -1.25 0.77 2.44
N VAL A 88 -0.87 -0.37 1.87
CA VAL A 88 -0.45 -1.56 2.62
C VAL A 88 0.98 -1.40 3.12
N ALA A 89 1.87 -0.77 2.34
CA ALA A 89 3.25 -0.54 2.72
C ALA A 89 3.40 0.45 3.88
N VAL A 90 2.37 1.13 4.39
CA VAL A 90 2.47 1.97 5.60
C VAL A 90 3.00 1.18 6.82
N THR A 91 3.00 -0.17 6.78
CA THR A 91 3.69 -1.01 7.77
C THR A 91 5.18 -1.32 7.47
N GLU A 92 5.67 -1.05 6.25
CA GLU A 92 7.05 -1.28 5.76
C GLU A 92 7.71 -0.01 5.14
N SER A 93 7.07 1.15 5.21
CA SER A 93 7.35 2.34 4.39
C SER A 93 8.69 3.02 4.64
N GLU A 94 9.34 2.77 5.77
CA GLU A 94 10.61 3.43 6.08
C GLU A 94 11.78 2.87 5.28
N THR A 95 11.71 1.60 4.84
CA THR A 95 12.82 0.92 4.16
C THR A 95 12.73 1.00 2.64
N LEU A 96 11.54 0.85 2.05
CA LEU A 96 11.33 0.88 0.60
C LEU A 96 11.45 2.29 0.00
N ASN A 97 10.94 3.32 0.69
CA ASN A 97 11.10 4.71 0.23
C ASN A 97 12.57 5.14 0.25
N LYS A 98 13.32 4.80 1.31
CA LYS A 98 14.77 5.03 1.37
C LYS A 98 15.51 4.33 0.24
N GLN A 99 15.16 3.09 -0.09
CA GLN A 99 15.78 2.41 -1.23
C GLN A 99 15.47 3.09 -2.56
N TYR A 100 14.24 3.53 -2.80
CA TYR A 100 13.88 4.19 -4.06
C TYR A 100 14.54 5.56 -4.21
N GLU A 101 14.56 6.37 -3.14
CA GLU A 101 15.27 7.66 -3.07
C GLU A 101 16.78 7.48 -3.29
N ASN A 102 17.41 6.52 -2.60
CA ASN A 102 18.82 6.21 -2.77
C ASN A 102 19.18 5.79 -4.20
N ASN A 103 18.31 5.05 -4.90
CA ASN A 103 18.56 4.65 -6.29
C ASN A 103 18.52 5.85 -7.25
N ILE A 104 17.61 6.80 -7.02
CA ILE A 104 17.52 8.04 -7.81
C ILE A 104 18.76 8.92 -7.56
N ASP A 105 19.18 9.06 -6.31
CA ASP A 105 20.35 9.86 -5.96
C ASP A 105 21.65 9.28 -6.54
N VAL A 106 21.83 7.95 -6.52
CA VAL A 106 22.98 7.30 -7.16
C VAL A 106 23.00 7.56 -8.66
N MET A 107 21.84 7.50 -9.32
CA MET A 107 21.73 7.72 -10.77
C MET A 107 22.06 9.18 -11.15
N ASN A 108 21.63 10.15 -10.34
CA ASN A 108 21.98 11.56 -10.52
C ASN A 108 23.49 11.81 -10.31
N ILE A 109 24.11 11.19 -9.29
CA ILE A 109 25.55 11.32 -9.04
C ILE A 109 26.38 10.77 -10.21
N LEU A 110 25.97 9.65 -10.79
CA LEU A 110 26.65 9.07 -11.95
C LEU A 110 26.50 9.96 -13.19
N ALA A 111 25.33 10.56 -13.40
CA ALA A 111 25.11 11.52 -14.48
C ALA A 111 25.96 12.81 -14.30
N GLU A 112 26.12 13.31 -13.07
CA GLU A 112 27.01 14.44 -12.77
C GLU A 112 28.49 14.11 -13.04
N MET A 113 28.90 12.87 -12.78
CA MET A 113 30.26 12.38 -13.07
C MET A 113 30.49 12.24 -14.57
N GLU A 114 29.53 11.71 -15.33
CA GLU A 114 29.58 11.63 -16.80
C GLU A 114 29.61 13.02 -17.46
N ALA A 115 28.89 13.99 -16.90
CA ALA A 115 28.90 15.38 -17.33
C ALA A 115 30.19 16.14 -16.95
N GLY A 116 31.08 15.53 -16.16
CA GLY A 116 32.33 16.15 -15.70
C GLY A 116 32.16 17.19 -14.58
N ASN A 117 30.97 17.28 -13.97
CA ASN A 117 30.67 18.21 -12.88
C ASN A 117 31.19 17.72 -11.52
N VAL A 118 31.44 16.41 -11.40
CA VAL A 118 31.94 15.77 -10.17
C VAL A 118 33.05 14.78 -10.54
N ASP A 119 34.15 14.79 -9.78
CA ASP A 119 35.23 13.83 -9.98
C ASP A 119 34.90 12.45 -9.37
N TYR A 120 35.63 11.42 -9.82
CA TYR A 120 35.42 10.05 -9.37
C TYR A 120 35.51 9.90 -7.85
N ALA A 121 36.46 10.58 -7.21
CA ALA A 121 36.67 10.49 -5.76
C ALA A 121 35.48 11.07 -4.96
N THR A 122 34.90 12.17 -5.42
CA THR A 122 33.73 12.83 -4.80
C THR A 122 32.46 12.03 -5.05
N ALA A 123 32.25 11.52 -6.27
CA ALA A 123 31.10 10.66 -6.59
C ALA A 123 31.07 9.39 -5.72
N LEU A 124 32.23 8.73 -5.56
CA LEU A 124 32.35 7.52 -4.73
C LEU A 124 32.03 7.79 -3.25
N SER A 125 32.43 8.97 -2.76
CA SER A 125 32.17 9.39 -1.38
C SER A 125 30.68 9.68 -1.15
N LYS A 126 30.01 10.35 -2.09
CA LYS A 126 28.55 10.60 -2.04
C LYS A 126 27.75 9.30 -2.03
N ILE A 127 28.09 8.35 -2.91
CA ILE A 127 27.39 7.04 -3.00
C ILE A 127 27.56 6.21 -1.71
N LYS A 128 28.72 6.26 -1.07
CA LYS A 128 28.96 5.56 0.21
C LYS A 128 28.12 6.12 1.36
N GLN A 129 27.79 7.41 1.34
CA GLN A 129 26.98 8.06 2.38
C GLN A 129 25.48 7.68 2.28
N LEU A 130 24.99 7.37 1.07
CA LEU A 130 23.59 6.97 0.83
C LEU A 130 23.28 5.53 1.27
N LYS A 131 24.28 4.66 1.42
CA LYS A 131 24.11 3.26 1.83
C LYS A 131 24.11 3.05 3.36
N LYS A 132 24.17 4.13 4.15
CA LYS A 132 24.27 4.10 5.61
C LYS A 132 22.94 4.50 6.24
#